data_AF-A0A553IH93-F1
#
_entry.id   AF-A0A553IH93-F1
#
_cell.length_a   1.000
_cell.length_b   1.000
_cell.length_c   1.000
_cell.angle_alpha   90.00
_cell.angle_beta   90.00
_cell.angle_gamma   90.00
#
_symmetry.space_group_name_H-M   'P 1'
#
loop_
_entity.id
_entity.type
_entity.pdbx_description
1 polymer ?
#
loop_
_entity_poly.entity_id
_entity_poly.type
_entity_poly.pdbx_seq_one_letter_code
_entity_poly.pdbx_strand_id
1 'polypeptide(L)'
;MSEFATWYIEFIQTVFEYVASFFATIFNAFYYALWVNPSNMLDSFVNASMNFNALDWIIGILILIINFIFIVSLAYFIIVLLRRYFRFVKKEVSKDDLLIEITELNQKLIDVTDEKNAILTLKSSDLGLPMNRRSVTGTLAKLNEEEDEKLEEQTSRFTKLIAVDETYHMQVLQTNMTESDMLNLNQLVDRFINFAASQLKLFYSPKIVSIFFAGMGSSKIIILEGISGTGKTSLPYSMGKFFNNDTSIISVQPSWRDRAEMIGYLNEFTKKFNETDFLKSIYEATYRTDLNFIVLDEMNLARVEYYFADFLSILEMPNTSEWEIDITSDTVPGDPIHLKEGKLLLPPNIWFIGTANRDDSTFAITDKVYDRAASIELSVRADYIDAPFTDSIHVTHDYMDALFKEAVKMNPISQKSLENLKKIDEFITQNFQITFGNRIMKQINTFVPIFVACGQSEVDGLDYIITRKVLRKFEFLNLPFLRKELDELIALIDKLFGKQSFTEARNMINNYKKQM
;
A
#
# COMPACT_ATOMS: atom_id res chain seq x y z
N MET A 1 5.94 -8.18 -60.05
CA MET A 1 4.66 -7.69 -59.47
C MET A 1 3.52 -8.69 -59.67
N SER A 2 3.36 -9.30 -60.86
CA SER A 2 2.30 -10.31 -61.09
C SER A 2 2.50 -11.60 -60.27
N GLU A 3 3.71 -12.15 -60.23
CA GLU A 3 3.99 -13.41 -59.51
C GLU A 3 3.77 -13.30 -57.99
N PHE A 4 4.16 -12.18 -57.39
CA PHE A 4 3.91 -11.92 -55.97
C PHE A 4 2.42 -11.71 -55.68
N ALA A 5 1.69 -11.04 -56.56
CA ALA A 5 0.25 -10.85 -56.40
C ALA A 5 -0.52 -12.18 -56.49
N THR A 6 -0.15 -13.06 -57.42
CA THR A 6 -0.73 -14.41 -57.52
C THR A 6 -0.43 -15.23 -56.27
N TRP A 7 0.83 -15.24 -55.82
CA TRP A 7 1.22 -15.93 -54.58
C TRP A 7 0.48 -15.38 -53.35
N TYR A 8 0.31 -14.06 -53.24
CA TYR A 8 -0.37 -13.44 -52.11
C TYR A 8 -1.88 -13.76 -52.07
N ILE A 9 -2.52 -13.85 -53.24
CA ILE A 9 -3.92 -14.27 -53.34
C ILE A 9 -4.06 -15.75 -52.93
N GLU A 10 -3.19 -16.63 -53.40
CA GLU A 10 -3.16 -18.04 -52.99
C GLU A 10 -2.88 -18.19 -51.48
N PHE A 11 -1.98 -17.38 -50.95
CA PHE A 11 -1.67 -17.34 -49.52
C PHE A 11 -2.89 -16.95 -48.68
N ILE A 12 -3.60 -15.86 -49.05
CA ILE A 12 -4.80 -15.44 -48.35
C ILE A 12 -5.92 -16.49 -48.44
N GLN A 13 -6.11 -17.12 -49.60
CA GLN A 13 -7.10 -18.19 -49.75
C GLN A 13 -6.77 -19.37 -48.82
N THR A 14 -5.52 -19.79 -48.77
CA THR A 14 -5.05 -20.85 -47.87
C THR A 14 -5.25 -20.49 -46.40
N VAL A 15 -4.93 -19.26 -46.00
CA VAL A 15 -5.17 -18.76 -44.63
C VAL A 15 -6.67 -18.80 -44.29
N PHE A 16 -7.53 -18.38 -45.22
CA PHE A 16 -8.98 -18.38 -45.01
C PHE A 16 -9.55 -19.79 -44.88
N GLU A 17 -9.04 -20.76 -45.64
CA GLU A 17 -9.39 -22.18 -45.50
C GLU A 17 -8.98 -22.74 -44.13
N TYR A 18 -7.80 -22.38 -43.63
CA TYR A 18 -7.38 -22.77 -42.28
C TYR A 18 -8.24 -22.15 -41.17
N VAL A 19 -8.62 -20.88 -41.31
CA VAL A 19 -9.53 -20.22 -40.37
C VAL A 19 -10.93 -20.84 -40.42
N ALA A 20 -11.46 -21.11 -41.61
CA ALA A 20 -12.77 -21.73 -41.78
C ALA A 20 -12.80 -23.16 -41.20
N SER A 21 -11.77 -23.97 -41.44
CA SER A 21 -11.66 -25.32 -40.88
C SER A 21 -11.48 -25.32 -39.36
N PHE A 22 -10.79 -24.33 -38.79
CA PHE A 22 -10.70 -24.15 -37.34
C PHE A 22 -12.08 -23.92 -36.70
N PHE A 23 -12.87 -22.99 -37.22
CA PHE A 23 -14.22 -22.72 -36.71
C PHE A 23 -15.18 -23.89 -36.95
N ALA A 24 -15.10 -24.55 -38.10
CA ALA A 24 -15.89 -25.76 -38.37
C ALA A 24 -15.57 -26.88 -37.37
N THR A 25 -14.30 -27.05 -36.98
CA THR A 25 -13.88 -28.04 -35.99
C THR A 25 -14.46 -27.72 -34.61
N ILE A 26 -14.42 -26.46 -34.18
CA ILE A 26 -15.01 -26.02 -32.92
C ILE A 26 -16.52 -26.25 -32.91
N PHE A 27 -17.21 -25.88 -33.99
CA PHE A 27 -18.66 -26.05 -34.11
C PHE A 27 -19.06 -27.54 -34.05
N ASN A 28 -18.32 -28.40 -34.76
CA ASN A 28 -18.53 -29.84 -34.69
C ASN A 28 -18.26 -30.38 -33.27
N ALA A 29 -17.21 -29.93 -32.58
CA ALA A 29 -16.94 -30.34 -31.20
C ALA A 29 -18.10 -29.96 -30.25
N PHE A 30 -18.66 -28.76 -30.39
CA PHE A 30 -19.86 -28.35 -29.65
C PHE A 30 -21.09 -29.19 -30.00
N TYR A 31 -21.32 -29.49 -31.28
CA TYR A 31 -22.43 -30.34 -31.74
C TYR A 31 -22.35 -31.77 -31.17
N TYR A 32 -21.16 -32.38 -31.19
CA TYR A 32 -20.94 -33.70 -30.59
C TYR A 32 -21.11 -33.67 -29.07
N ALA A 33 -20.61 -32.64 -28.38
CA ALA A 33 -20.70 -32.52 -26.94
C ALA A 33 -22.12 -32.27 -26.42
N LEU A 34 -22.90 -31.42 -27.10
CA LEU A 34 -24.24 -31.02 -26.66
C LEU A 34 -25.37 -31.92 -27.16
N TRP A 35 -25.22 -32.56 -28.32
CA TRP A 35 -26.34 -33.27 -28.96
C TRP A 35 -26.09 -34.76 -29.12
N VAL A 36 -24.93 -35.17 -29.64
CA VAL A 36 -24.65 -36.58 -29.98
C VAL A 36 -24.29 -37.42 -28.75
N ASN A 37 -23.43 -36.91 -27.87
CA ASN A 37 -23.03 -37.65 -26.67
C ASN A 37 -24.21 -37.85 -25.69
N PRO A 38 -25.07 -36.84 -25.42
CA PRO A 38 -26.22 -37.03 -24.55
C PRO A 38 -27.27 -38.00 -25.12
N SER A 39 -27.51 -37.99 -26.44
CA SER A 39 -28.45 -38.93 -27.06
C SER A 39 -27.96 -40.38 -26.96
N ASN A 40 -26.66 -40.61 -27.20
CA ASN A 40 -26.07 -41.94 -27.07
C ASN A 40 -26.09 -42.44 -25.61
N MET A 41 -25.92 -41.54 -24.65
CA MET A 41 -26.04 -41.86 -23.22
C MET A 41 -27.48 -42.23 -22.84
N LEU A 42 -28.49 -41.54 -23.39
CA LEU A 42 -29.90 -41.89 -23.21
C LEU A 42 -30.23 -43.25 -23.82
N ASP A 43 -29.75 -43.54 -25.03
CA ASP A 43 -29.96 -44.85 -25.67
C ASP A 43 -29.28 -45.99 -24.89
N SER A 44 -28.09 -45.73 -24.34
CA SER A 44 -27.39 -46.69 -23.47
C SER A 44 -28.15 -46.95 -22.16
N PHE A 45 -28.78 -45.91 -21.59
CA PHE A 45 -29.61 -46.02 -20.40
C PHE A 45 -30.91 -46.78 -20.68
N VAL A 46 -31.59 -46.51 -21.80
CA VAL A 46 -32.81 -47.21 -22.23
C VAL A 46 -32.53 -48.70 -22.45
N ASN A 47 -31.42 -49.04 -23.12
CA ASN A 47 -31.03 -50.43 -23.33
C ASN A 47 -30.67 -51.16 -22.01
N ALA A 48 -30.02 -50.49 -21.06
CA ALA A 48 -29.73 -51.05 -19.74
C ALA A 48 -31.00 -51.21 -18.89
N SER A 49 -31.95 -50.28 -19.01
CA SER A 49 -33.20 -50.26 -18.21
C SER A 49 -34.13 -51.44 -18.49
N MET A 50 -33.95 -52.16 -19.62
CA MET A 50 -34.74 -53.34 -19.97
C MET A 50 -34.50 -54.53 -19.03
N ASN A 51 -33.38 -54.56 -18.30
CA ASN A 51 -33.00 -55.65 -17.40
C ASN A 51 -33.07 -55.28 -15.90
N PHE A 52 -33.71 -54.16 -15.55
CA PHE A 52 -33.71 -53.65 -14.18
C PHE A 52 -34.80 -54.30 -13.30
N ASN A 53 -34.41 -54.70 -12.09
CA ASN A 53 -35.36 -55.08 -11.04
C ASN A 53 -35.99 -53.84 -10.39
N ALA A 54 -37.05 -54.02 -9.59
CA ALA A 54 -37.77 -52.92 -8.93
C ALA A 54 -36.86 -52.04 -8.04
N LEU A 55 -35.82 -52.62 -7.42
CA LEU A 55 -34.81 -51.87 -6.64
C LEU A 55 -33.86 -51.05 -7.51
N ASP A 56 -33.49 -51.55 -8.69
CA ASP A 56 -32.60 -50.86 -9.62
C ASP A 56 -33.28 -49.62 -10.22
N TRP A 57 -34.60 -49.69 -10.43
CA TRP A 57 -35.42 -48.53 -10.83
C TRP A 57 -35.45 -47.43 -9.77
N ILE A 58 -35.55 -47.79 -8.48
CA ILE A 58 -35.55 -46.80 -7.38
C ILE A 58 -34.21 -46.07 -7.31
N ILE A 59 -33.10 -46.81 -7.40
CA ILE A 59 -31.75 -46.24 -7.38
C ILE A 59 -31.49 -45.40 -8.64
N GLY A 60 -31.91 -45.89 -9.82
CA GLY A 60 -31.78 -45.19 -11.09
C GLY A 60 -32.51 -43.85 -11.11
N ILE A 61 -33.75 -43.80 -10.60
CA ILE A 61 -34.52 -42.55 -10.50
C ILE A 61 -33.82 -41.56 -9.55
N LEU A 62 -33.29 -42.03 -8.43
CA LEU A 62 -32.57 -41.18 -7.47
C LEU A 62 -31.30 -40.58 -8.09
N ILE A 63 -30.53 -41.37 -8.84
CA ILE A 63 -29.33 -40.91 -9.54
C ILE A 63 -29.68 -39.93 -10.67
N LEU A 64 -30.78 -40.14 -11.39
CA LEU A 64 -31.26 -39.20 -12.41
C LEU A 64 -31.65 -37.85 -11.80
N ILE A 65 -32.33 -37.85 -10.64
CA ILE A 65 -32.66 -36.62 -9.92
C ILE A 65 -31.39 -35.85 -9.50
N ILE A 66 -30.39 -36.55 -8.97
CA ILE A 66 -29.10 -35.94 -8.59
C ILE A 66 -28.39 -35.34 -9.81
N ASN A 67 -28.34 -36.06 -10.93
CA ASN A 67 -27.73 -35.55 -12.17
C ASN A 67 -28.50 -34.36 -12.73
N PHE A 68 -29.83 -34.39 -12.67
CA PHE A 68 -30.66 -33.26 -13.09
C PHE A 68 -30.38 -32.01 -12.25
N ILE A 69 -30.30 -32.14 -10.93
CA ILE A 69 -29.93 -31.04 -10.01
C ILE A 69 -28.53 -30.51 -10.34
N PHE A 70 -27.58 -31.41 -10.62
CA PHE A 70 -26.21 -31.03 -10.99
C PHE A 70 -26.17 -30.22 -12.30
N ILE A 71 -26.89 -30.65 -13.34
CA ILE A 71 -26.97 -29.95 -14.62
C ILE A 71 -27.62 -28.57 -14.46
N VAL A 72 -28.71 -28.47 -13.69
CA VAL A 72 -29.38 -27.20 -13.40
C VAL A 72 -28.46 -26.25 -12.63
N SER A 73 -27.71 -26.76 -11.65
CA SER A 73 -26.72 -25.98 -10.90
C SER A 73 -25.58 -25.49 -11.79
N LEU A 74 -25.08 -26.33 -12.70
CA LEU A 74 -24.03 -25.97 -13.65
C LEU A 74 -24.51 -24.88 -14.62
N ALA A 75 -25.73 -25.02 -15.15
CA ALA A 75 -26.34 -24.01 -16.02
C ALA A 75 -26.56 -22.69 -15.29
N TYR A 76 -27.01 -22.72 -14.03
CA TYR A 76 -27.15 -21.54 -13.19
C TYR A 76 -25.80 -20.84 -12.98
N PHE A 77 -24.73 -21.59 -12.68
CA PHE A 77 -23.38 -21.04 -12.51
C PHE A 77 -22.86 -20.36 -13.77
N ILE A 78 -23.08 -20.98 -14.95
CA ILE A 78 -22.72 -20.39 -16.25
C ILE A 78 -23.52 -19.11 -16.52
N ILE A 79 -24.81 -19.08 -16.22
CA ILE A 79 -25.65 -17.86 -16.37
C ILE A 79 -25.17 -16.74 -15.45
N VAL A 80 -24.77 -17.05 -14.21
CA VAL A 80 -24.21 -16.06 -13.27
C VAL A 80 -22.87 -15.52 -13.78
N LEU A 81 -21.99 -16.39 -14.29
CA LEU A 81 -20.72 -15.97 -14.90
C LEU A 81 -20.96 -15.08 -16.12
N LEU A 82 -21.88 -15.45 -17.01
CA LEU A 82 -22.25 -14.64 -18.17
C LEU A 82 -22.86 -13.31 -17.74
N ARG A 83 -23.76 -13.27 -16.75
CA ARG A 83 -24.29 -12.01 -16.20
C ARG A 83 -23.20 -11.13 -15.61
N ARG A 84 -22.22 -11.71 -14.92
CA ARG A 84 -21.08 -10.98 -14.37
C ARG A 84 -20.21 -10.42 -15.50
N TYR A 85 -19.97 -11.20 -16.54
CA TYR A 85 -19.24 -10.77 -17.74
C TYR A 85 -19.97 -9.65 -18.49
N PHE A 86 -21.27 -9.81 -18.79
CA PHE A 86 -22.07 -8.79 -19.48
C PHE A 86 -22.24 -7.50 -18.66
N ARG A 87 -22.33 -7.57 -17.33
CA ARG A 87 -22.29 -6.35 -16.49
C ARG A 87 -20.95 -5.64 -16.57
N PHE A 88 -19.86 -6.38 -16.68
CA PHE A 88 -18.52 -5.81 -16.83
C PHE A 88 -18.36 -5.13 -18.18
N VAL A 89 -18.75 -5.80 -19.27
CA VAL A 89 -18.72 -5.25 -20.64
C VAL A 89 -19.65 -4.05 -20.78
N LYS A 90 -20.86 -4.08 -20.21
CA LYS A 90 -21.78 -2.93 -20.27
C LYS A 90 -21.25 -1.70 -19.52
N LYS A 91 -20.43 -1.90 -18.48
CA LYS A 91 -19.77 -0.83 -17.72
C LYS A 91 -18.60 -0.22 -18.50
N GLU A 92 -17.90 -1.02 -19.32
CA GLU A 92 -16.89 -0.51 -20.27
C GLU A 92 -17.53 0.23 -21.44
N VAL A 93 -18.55 -0.34 -22.10
CA VAL A 93 -19.27 0.32 -23.20
C VAL A 93 -19.85 1.67 -22.76
N SER A 94 -20.41 1.76 -21.53
CA SER A 94 -20.90 3.05 -21.02
C SER A 94 -19.80 4.09 -20.78
N LYS A 95 -18.54 3.67 -20.55
CA LYS A 95 -17.40 4.60 -20.44
C LYS A 95 -16.98 5.09 -21.82
N ASP A 96 -16.99 4.23 -22.83
CA ASP A 96 -16.68 4.60 -24.20
C ASP A 96 -17.74 5.56 -24.77
N ASP A 97 -19.03 5.32 -24.48
CA ASP A 97 -20.11 6.23 -24.86
C ASP A 97 -19.96 7.61 -24.19
N LEU A 98 -19.54 7.66 -22.91
CA LEU A 98 -19.25 8.91 -22.20
C LEU A 98 -18.03 9.64 -22.80
N LEU A 99 -17.01 8.92 -23.25
CA LEU A 99 -15.85 9.51 -23.93
C LEU A 99 -16.24 10.10 -25.30
N ILE A 100 -17.13 9.43 -26.03
CA ILE A 100 -17.67 9.93 -27.30
C ILE A 100 -18.50 11.20 -27.06
N GLU A 101 -19.34 11.23 -26.01
CA GLU A 101 -20.15 12.40 -25.66
C GLU A 101 -19.27 13.59 -25.23
N ILE A 102 -18.20 13.35 -24.47
CA ILE A 102 -17.20 14.38 -24.12
C ILE A 102 -16.50 14.92 -25.38
N THR A 103 -16.22 14.05 -26.35
CA THR A 103 -15.58 14.44 -27.62
C THR A 103 -16.52 15.30 -28.46
N GLU A 104 -17.79 14.93 -28.59
CA GLU A 104 -18.81 15.74 -29.27
C GLU A 104 -19.07 17.08 -28.56
N LEU A 105 -19.05 17.12 -27.23
CA LEU A 105 -19.21 18.34 -26.44
C LEU A 105 -18.03 19.30 -26.64
N ASN A 106 -16.80 18.80 -26.66
CA ASN A 106 -15.62 19.60 -26.96
C ASN A 106 -15.65 20.15 -28.38
N GLN A 107 -16.10 19.36 -29.35
CA GLN A 107 -16.22 19.81 -30.73
C GLN A 107 -17.29 20.93 -30.88
N LYS A 108 -18.42 20.81 -30.19
CA LYS A 108 -19.42 21.90 -30.11
C LYS A 108 -18.90 23.16 -29.41
N LEU A 109 -18.07 23.02 -28.39
CA LEU A 109 -17.45 24.17 -27.73
C LEU A 109 -16.48 24.90 -28.66
N ILE A 110 -15.74 24.17 -29.50
CA ILE A 110 -14.87 24.75 -30.54
C ILE A 110 -15.71 25.51 -31.56
N ASP A 111 -16.76 24.90 -32.11
CA ASP A 111 -17.65 25.54 -33.09
C ASP A 111 -18.29 26.83 -32.54
N VAL A 112 -18.77 26.81 -31.29
CA VAL A 112 -19.35 27.99 -30.63
C VAL A 112 -18.29 29.07 -30.38
N THR A 113 -17.06 28.67 -30.09
CA THR A 113 -15.93 29.60 -29.90
C THR A 113 -15.54 30.25 -31.23
N ASP A 114 -15.59 29.50 -32.32
CA ASP A 114 -15.33 29.99 -33.67
C ASP A 114 -16.44 30.93 -34.16
N GLU A 115 -17.72 30.61 -33.92
CA GLU A 115 -18.83 31.53 -34.19
C GLU A 115 -18.68 32.82 -33.37
N LYS A 116 -18.30 32.73 -32.10
CA LYS A 116 -18.04 33.89 -31.24
C LYS A 116 -16.88 34.73 -31.78
N ASN A 117 -15.80 34.11 -32.25
CA ASN A 117 -14.65 34.79 -32.84
C ASN A 117 -14.99 35.44 -34.20
N ALA A 118 -15.83 34.78 -35.02
CA ALA A 118 -16.39 35.35 -36.24
C ALA A 118 -17.28 36.57 -35.95
N ILE A 119 -18.10 36.51 -34.89
CA ILE A 119 -18.91 37.67 -34.46
C ILE A 119 -18.03 38.79 -33.94
N LEU A 120 -16.97 38.50 -33.19
CA LEU A 120 -16.02 39.49 -32.68
C LEU A 120 -15.25 40.18 -33.81
N THR A 121 -14.90 39.45 -34.86
CA THR A 121 -14.25 40.00 -36.06
C THR A 121 -15.19 40.85 -36.93
N LEU A 122 -16.47 40.45 -37.04
CA LEU A 122 -17.50 41.28 -37.69
C LEU A 122 -17.83 42.55 -36.87
N LYS A 123 -17.86 42.43 -35.54
CA LYS A 123 -18.01 43.59 -34.63
C LYS A 123 -16.80 44.54 -34.69
N SER A 124 -15.59 44.01 -34.85
CA SER A 124 -14.39 44.82 -34.97
C SER A 124 -14.26 45.49 -36.34
N SER A 125 -14.87 44.94 -37.40
CA SER A 125 -14.98 45.62 -38.70
C SER A 125 -15.99 46.79 -38.70
N ASP A 126 -17.04 46.73 -37.88
CA ASP A 126 -17.99 47.85 -37.66
C ASP A 126 -17.36 49.00 -36.86
N LEU A 127 -16.23 48.77 -36.17
CA LEU A 127 -15.49 49.76 -35.38
C LEU A 127 -14.38 50.51 -36.14
N GLY A 128 -14.22 50.31 -37.46
CA GLY A 128 -13.49 51.24 -38.32
C GLY A 128 -11.98 51.40 -38.08
N LEU A 129 -11.24 50.32 -37.81
CA LEU A 129 -9.76 50.35 -37.78
C LEU A 129 -9.17 49.75 -39.07
N PRO A 130 -8.18 50.41 -39.72
CA PRO A 130 -7.64 49.95 -40.99
C PRO A 130 -6.54 48.90 -40.76
N MET A 131 -6.53 47.80 -41.54
CA MET A 131 -5.32 47.02 -41.72
C MET A 131 -5.13 46.50 -43.15
N ASN A 132 -3.86 46.59 -43.55
CA ASN A 132 -3.30 46.60 -44.88
C ASN A 132 -3.27 45.19 -45.50
N ARG A 133 -3.94 44.99 -46.64
CA ARG A 133 -3.86 43.75 -47.44
C ARG A 133 -2.54 43.71 -48.21
N ARG A 134 -1.48 43.16 -47.62
CA ARG A 134 -0.31 42.55 -48.30
C ARG A 134 0.75 42.14 -47.26
N SER A 135 0.57 40.98 -46.62
CA SER A 135 1.65 40.17 -46.00
C SER A 135 1.05 38.99 -45.19
N VAL A 136 0.28 38.10 -45.84
CA VAL A 136 -0.32 36.94 -45.12
C VAL A 136 0.28 35.60 -45.53
N THR A 137 0.98 35.51 -46.67
CA THR A 137 1.54 34.23 -47.15
C THR A 137 2.88 33.85 -46.47
N GLY A 138 3.56 34.78 -45.79
CA GLY A 138 4.79 34.50 -45.04
C GLY A 138 4.58 34.27 -43.53
N THR A 139 3.39 34.59 -43.01
CA THR A 139 3.07 34.49 -41.58
C THR A 139 2.32 33.20 -41.25
N LEU A 140 1.60 32.62 -42.21
CA LEU A 140 0.92 31.32 -42.05
C LEU A 140 1.90 30.14 -41.98
N ALA A 141 3.08 30.22 -42.61
CA ALA A 141 4.10 29.17 -42.47
C ALA A 141 4.77 29.19 -41.08
N LYS A 142 4.93 30.38 -40.48
CA LYS A 142 5.43 30.50 -39.10
C LYS A 142 4.38 30.17 -38.05
N LEU A 143 3.11 30.46 -38.32
CA LEU A 143 2.02 30.06 -37.44
C LEU A 143 1.76 28.55 -37.49
N ASN A 144 1.91 27.90 -38.65
CA ASN A 144 1.81 26.45 -38.75
C ASN A 144 3.03 25.73 -38.15
N GLU A 145 4.26 26.28 -38.25
CA GLU A 145 5.40 25.74 -37.49
C GLU A 145 5.22 25.94 -35.98
N GLU A 146 4.65 27.07 -35.53
CA GLU A 146 4.37 27.33 -34.10
C GLU A 146 3.12 26.61 -33.57
N GLU A 147 2.20 26.16 -34.43
CA GLU A 147 0.99 25.39 -34.06
C GLU A 147 1.23 23.87 -34.17
N ASP A 148 2.03 23.39 -35.12
CA ASP A 148 2.49 22.00 -35.15
C ASP A 148 3.49 21.70 -34.00
N GLU A 149 4.24 22.70 -33.51
CA GLU A 149 5.02 22.59 -32.26
C GLU A 149 4.15 22.62 -30.98
N LYS A 150 2.90 23.10 -31.04
CA LYS A 150 2.00 23.17 -29.87
C LYS A 150 1.01 22.01 -29.79
N LEU A 151 0.81 21.28 -30.88
CA LEU A 151 -0.03 20.08 -30.97
C LEU A 151 0.77 18.77 -30.84
N GLU A 152 2.09 18.85 -30.58
CA GLU A 152 2.70 17.88 -29.67
C GLU A 152 2.12 18.15 -28.28
N GLU A 153 1.00 17.50 -27.96
CA GLU A 153 0.61 17.29 -26.56
C GLU A 153 1.90 16.92 -25.80
N GLN A 154 2.29 17.77 -24.86
CA GLN A 154 3.28 17.46 -23.82
C GLN A 154 2.77 16.22 -23.11
N THR A 155 3.04 15.06 -23.68
CA THR A 155 2.84 13.77 -23.05
C THR A 155 3.88 13.75 -21.96
N SER A 156 3.46 14.24 -20.79
CA SER A 156 4.32 14.27 -19.63
C SER A 156 4.96 12.92 -19.45
N ARG A 157 6.22 12.94 -19.05
CA ARG A 157 6.95 11.72 -18.75
C ARG A 157 6.32 10.98 -17.56
N PHE A 158 5.46 11.61 -16.77
CA PHE A 158 4.73 11.00 -15.66
C PHE A 158 3.25 10.81 -16.00
N THR A 159 2.76 9.56 -16.01
CA THR A 159 1.35 9.24 -16.29
C THR A 159 0.54 9.07 -15.00
N LYS A 160 1.07 8.34 -14.01
CA LYS A 160 0.38 8.06 -12.74
C LYS A 160 0.30 9.31 -11.85
N LEU A 161 1.38 10.09 -11.76
CA LEU A 161 1.41 11.28 -10.89
C LEU A 161 0.50 12.39 -11.43
N ILE A 162 0.39 12.55 -12.74
CA ILE A 162 -0.58 13.49 -13.33
C ILE A 162 -2.01 13.06 -13.06
N ALA A 163 -2.31 11.76 -13.16
CA ALA A 163 -3.63 11.28 -12.79
C ALA A 163 -3.98 11.60 -11.32
N VAL A 164 -2.98 11.66 -10.42
CA VAL A 164 -3.17 12.16 -9.04
C VAL A 164 -3.43 13.65 -9.04
N ASP A 165 -2.65 14.47 -9.75
CA ASP A 165 -2.88 15.92 -9.87
C ASP A 165 -4.31 16.24 -10.33
N GLU A 166 -4.80 15.52 -11.34
CA GLU A 166 -6.15 15.65 -11.87
C GLU A 166 -7.21 15.22 -10.86
N THR A 167 -6.99 14.10 -10.16
CA THR A 167 -7.91 13.57 -9.14
C THR A 167 -8.11 14.55 -7.98
N TYR A 168 -7.04 15.23 -7.57
CA TYR A 168 -7.06 16.19 -6.48
C TYR A 168 -7.35 17.63 -6.95
N HIS A 169 -7.64 17.82 -8.24
CA HIS A 169 -7.84 19.13 -8.85
C HIS A 169 -6.71 20.13 -8.52
N MET A 170 -5.50 19.63 -8.36
CA MET A 170 -4.31 20.41 -8.00
C MET A 170 -4.45 21.18 -6.67
N GLN A 171 -5.30 20.71 -5.76
CA GLN A 171 -5.56 21.34 -4.46
C GLN A 171 -5.36 20.35 -3.31
N VAL A 172 -4.82 20.86 -2.20
CA VAL A 172 -4.65 20.08 -0.98
C VAL A 172 -6.01 19.87 -0.30
N LEU A 173 -6.42 18.61 -0.14
CA LEU A 173 -7.58 18.22 0.63
C LEU A 173 -7.34 18.45 2.12
N GLN A 174 -8.10 19.42 2.65
CA GLN A 174 -8.13 19.70 4.09
C GLN A 174 -9.01 18.68 4.80
N THR A 175 -8.48 18.07 5.84
CA THR A 175 -9.22 17.15 6.71
C THR A 175 -10.00 17.94 7.75
N ASN A 176 -11.33 17.90 7.67
CA ASN A 176 -12.19 18.57 8.63
C ASN A 176 -12.39 17.68 9.86
N MET A 177 -11.89 18.14 11.01
CA MET A 177 -12.09 17.48 12.30
C MET A 177 -13.35 18.01 12.99
N THR A 178 -14.13 17.11 13.60
CA THR A 178 -15.28 17.46 14.45
C THR A 178 -14.88 17.43 15.93
N GLU A 179 -15.73 17.99 16.82
CA GLU A 179 -15.51 17.89 18.28
C GLU A 179 -15.43 16.42 18.75
N SER A 180 -16.11 15.50 18.06
CA SER A 180 -16.08 14.08 18.38
C SER A 180 -14.77 13.37 18.00
N ASP A 181 -13.94 14.00 17.18
CA ASP A 181 -12.62 13.51 16.77
C ASP A 181 -11.50 13.98 17.71
N MET A 182 -11.78 14.96 18.58
CA MET A 182 -10.82 15.54 19.53
C MET A 182 -10.66 14.66 20.78
N LEU A 183 -10.01 13.51 20.60
CA LEU A 183 -9.79 12.50 21.63
C LEU A 183 -8.36 12.54 22.17
N ASN A 184 -8.19 12.25 23.46
CA ASN A 184 -6.86 12.00 24.00
C ASN A 184 -6.31 10.63 23.55
N LEU A 185 -5.01 10.38 23.77
CA LEU A 185 -4.36 9.15 23.32
C LEU A 185 -4.97 7.87 23.91
N ASN A 186 -5.35 7.88 25.19
CA ASN A 186 -6.00 6.72 25.82
C ASN A 186 -7.38 6.44 25.19
N GLN A 187 -8.18 7.48 24.97
CA GLN A 187 -9.46 7.38 24.28
C GLN A 187 -9.30 6.92 22.82
N LEU A 188 -8.23 7.34 22.13
CA LEU A 188 -7.91 6.87 20.78
C LEU A 188 -7.60 5.37 20.76
N VAL A 189 -6.85 4.88 21.75
CA VAL A 189 -6.57 3.44 21.90
C VAL A 189 -7.87 2.65 22.09
N ASP A 190 -8.71 3.06 23.03
CA ASP A 190 -9.99 2.39 23.29
C ASP A 190 -10.92 2.44 22.08
N ARG A 191 -11.02 3.60 21.42
CA ARG A 191 -11.87 3.77 20.24
C ARG A 191 -11.37 2.93 19.06
N PHE A 192 -10.06 2.85 18.85
CA PHE A 192 -9.47 2.01 17.81
C PHE A 192 -9.78 0.52 18.06
N ILE A 193 -9.63 0.04 19.30
CA ILE A 193 -9.92 -1.36 19.66
C ILE A 193 -11.39 -1.67 19.40
N ASN A 194 -12.30 -0.79 19.84
CA ASN A 194 -13.74 -0.97 19.61
C ASN A 194 -14.11 -0.92 18.12
N PHE A 195 -13.49 -0.02 17.34
CA PHE A 195 -13.66 0.04 15.89
C PHE A 195 -13.20 -1.26 15.20
N ALA A 196 -11.97 -1.70 15.49
CA ALA A 196 -11.38 -2.90 14.90
C ALA A 196 -12.20 -4.16 15.25
N ALA A 197 -12.63 -4.29 16.50
CA ALA A 197 -13.43 -5.43 16.95
C ALA A 197 -14.86 -5.41 16.39
N SER A 198 -15.51 -4.24 16.33
CA SER A 198 -16.90 -4.13 15.88
C SER A 198 -17.03 -4.28 14.36
N GLN A 199 -16.28 -3.49 13.58
CA GLN A 199 -16.42 -3.40 12.12
C GLN A 199 -15.60 -4.45 11.36
N LEU A 200 -14.34 -4.68 11.78
CA LEU A 200 -13.40 -5.53 11.05
C LEU A 200 -13.25 -6.94 11.65
N LYS A 201 -13.82 -7.17 12.85
CA LYS A 201 -13.67 -8.43 13.61
C LYS A 201 -12.20 -8.78 13.90
N LEU A 202 -11.38 -7.76 14.10
CA LEU A 202 -9.97 -7.87 14.48
C LEU A 202 -9.81 -7.50 15.95
N PHE A 203 -9.05 -8.31 16.69
CA PHE A 203 -8.87 -8.12 18.13
C PHE A 203 -7.42 -7.75 18.43
N TYR A 204 -7.25 -6.68 19.20
CA TYR A 204 -5.94 -6.17 19.60
C TYR A 204 -5.94 -5.89 21.10
N SER A 205 -4.82 -6.16 21.75
CA SER A 205 -4.64 -5.78 23.15
C SER A 205 -4.34 -4.28 23.27
N PRO A 206 -4.80 -3.61 24.34
CA PRO A 206 -4.45 -2.21 24.60
C PRO A 206 -2.96 -1.93 24.57
N LYS A 207 -2.15 -2.90 25.02
CA LYS A 207 -0.69 -2.81 25.00
C LYS A 207 -0.14 -2.67 23.57
N ILE A 208 -0.56 -3.52 22.63
CA ILE A 208 -0.07 -3.49 21.24
C ILE A 208 -0.47 -2.19 20.54
N VAL A 209 -1.70 -1.74 20.73
CA VAL A 209 -2.18 -0.48 20.14
C VAL A 209 -1.43 0.72 20.74
N SER A 210 -1.19 0.71 22.06
CA SER A 210 -0.37 1.72 22.73
C SER A 210 1.08 1.74 22.21
N ILE A 211 1.67 0.56 21.97
CA ILE A 211 3.00 0.44 21.35
C ILE A 211 2.99 1.02 19.94
N PHE A 212 1.92 0.83 19.16
CA PHE A 212 1.81 1.38 17.81
C PHE A 212 1.79 2.91 17.83
N PHE A 213 0.95 3.53 18.66
CA PHE A 213 0.91 5.00 18.81
C PHE A 213 2.23 5.57 19.35
N ALA A 214 2.82 4.93 20.36
CA ALA A 214 4.13 5.31 20.87
C ALA A 214 5.23 5.15 19.81
N GLY A 215 5.13 4.11 18.98
CA GLY A 215 5.98 3.88 17.81
C GLY A 215 5.88 5.03 16.81
N MET A 216 4.67 5.42 16.41
CA MET A 216 4.40 6.52 15.48
C MET A 216 4.99 7.86 15.94
N GLY A 217 4.91 8.16 17.23
CA GLY A 217 5.50 9.38 17.78
C GLY A 217 7.03 9.33 17.90
N SER A 218 7.61 8.13 18.09
CA SER A 218 9.06 7.95 18.22
C SER A 218 9.81 7.85 16.89
N SER A 219 9.16 7.37 15.82
CA SER A 219 9.74 7.20 14.48
C SER A 219 8.68 7.17 13.38
N LYS A 220 9.06 7.63 12.18
CA LYS A 220 8.26 7.49 10.95
C LYS A 220 8.35 6.11 10.30
N ILE A 221 9.25 5.26 10.78
CA ILE A 221 9.41 3.88 10.31
C ILE A 221 8.98 2.95 11.43
N ILE A 222 8.05 2.05 11.14
CA ILE A 222 7.57 1.02 12.05
C ILE A 222 7.81 -0.35 11.41
N ILE A 223 8.35 -1.31 12.17
CA ILE A 223 8.54 -2.69 11.73
C ILE A 223 7.63 -3.57 12.58
N LEU A 224 6.75 -4.31 11.92
CA LEU A 224 5.85 -5.29 12.53
C LEU A 224 6.44 -6.67 12.33
N GLU A 225 6.88 -7.29 13.41
CA GLU A 225 7.52 -8.62 13.41
C GLU A 225 6.60 -9.65 14.03
N GLY A 226 6.68 -10.89 13.55
CA GLY A 226 5.92 -11.99 14.14
C GLY A 226 5.76 -13.16 13.19
N ILE A 227 5.16 -14.23 13.68
CA ILE A 227 4.86 -15.43 12.88
C ILE A 227 3.78 -15.10 11.83
N SER A 228 3.71 -15.87 10.76
CA SER A 228 2.62 -15.73 9.77
C SER A 228 1.23 -15.86 10.43
N GLY A 229 0.28 -15.03 10.00
CA GLY A 229 -1.10 -15.06 10.52
C GLY A 229 -1.33 -14.41 11.89
N THR A 230 -0.41 -13.56 12.37
CA THR A 230 -0.57 -12.77 13.62
C THR A 230 -1.17 -11.37 13.41
N GLY A 231 -1.61 -11.05 12.19
CA GLY A 231 -2.25 -9.77 11.87
C GLY A 231 -1.29 -8.62 11.56
N LYS A 232 -0.04 -8.92 11.15
CA LYS A 232 0.98 -7.91 10.79
C LYS A 232 0.50 -6.93 9.72
N THR A 233 -0.10 -7.42 8.65
CA THR A 233 -0.66 -6.56 7.58
C THR A 233 -2.05 -6.01 7.96
N SER A 234 -2.80 -6.73 8.80
CA SER A 234 -4.15 -6.34 9.24
C SER A 234 -4.15 -5.14 10.19
N LEU A 235 -3.16 -5.02 11.08
CA LEU A 235 -3.04 -3.89 12.01
C LEU A 235 -2.95 -2.54 11.29
N PRO A 236 -1.95 -2.28 10.43
CA PRO A 236 -1.87 -1.02 9.71
C PRO A 236 -3.07 -0.82 8.78
N TYR A 237 -3.56 -1.88 8.12
CA TYR A 237 -4.77 -1.81 7.31
C TYR A 237 -5.98 -1.29 8.10
N SER A 238 -6.21 -1.84 9.30
CA SER A 238 -7.28 -1.39 10.19
C SER A 238 -7.06 0.04 10.70
N MET A 239 -5.81 0.44 10.88
CA MET A 239 -5.45 1.81 11.30
C MET A 239 -5.80 2.83 10.22
N GLY A 240 -5.52 2.52 8.94
CA GLY A 240 -5.96 3.38 7.84
C GLY A 240 -7.48 3.52 7.78
N LYS A 241 -8.21 2.41 7.86
CA LYS A 241 -9.68 2.41 7.90
C LYS A 241 -10.23 3.20 9.10
N PHE A 242 -9.56 3.13 10.25
CA PHE A 242 -9.93 3.87 11.45
C PHE A 242 -9.80 5.39 11.27
N PHE A 243 -8.75 5.85 10.57
CA PHE A 243 -8.52 7.27 10.26
C PHE A 243 -9.16 7.74 8.95
N ASN A 244 -10.04 6.92 8.37
CA ASN A 244 -10.74 7.17 7.11
C ASN A 244 -9.81 7.45 5.91
N ASN A 245 -8.60 6.87 5.93
CA ASN A 245 -7.64 6.92 4.83
C ASN A 245 -7.05 5.53 4.57
N ASP A 246 -7.31 4.98 3.38
CA ASP A 246 -6.89 3.63 3.05
C ASP A 246 -5.36 3.51 3.00
N THR A 247 -4.83 2.46 3.61
CA THR A 247 -3.39 2.22 3.60
C THR A 247 -2.94 1.68 2.25
N SER A 248 -1.88 2.27 1.69
CA SER A 248 -1.22 1.71 0.50
C SER A 248 -0.38 0.49 0.90
N ILE A 249 -0.79 -0.69 0.45
CA ILE A 249 -0.05 -1.94 0.69
C ILE A 249 0.76 -2.29 -0.56
N ILE A 250 2.07 -2.38 -0.38
CA ILE A 250 3.05 -2.59 -1.46
C ILE A 250 3.84 -3.84 -1.11
N SER A 251 3.66 -4.90 -1.91
CA SER A 251 4.36 -6.16 -1.72
C SER A 251 5.79 -6.08 -2.22
N VAL A 252 6.75 -6.21 -1.31
CA VAL A 252 8.18 -6.21 -1.63
C VAL A 252 8.53 -7.45 -2.45
N GLN A 253 9.31 -7.27 -3.50
CA GLN A 253 9.76 -8.38 -4.34
C GLN A 253 11.18 -8.82 -3.96
N PRO A 254 11.50 -10.13 -4.01
CA PRO A 254 12.85 -10.63 -3.73
C PRO A 254 13.93 -10.06 -4.67
N SER A 255 13.53 -9.58 -5.85
CA SER A 255 14.44 -8.97 -6.84
C SER A 255 14.88 -7.56 -6.47
N TRP A 256 14.26 -6.91 -5.47
CA TRP A 256 14.56 -5.53 -5.13
C TRP A 256 15.99 -5.36 -4.62
N ARG A 257 16.75 -4.50 -5.29
CA ARG A 257 18.19 -4.30 -5.02
C ARG A 257 18.57 -2.85 -4.78
N ASP A 258 17.80 -1.90 -5.28
CA ASP A 258 18.11 -0.47 -5.19
C ASP A 258 16.84 0.38 -5.10
N ARG A 259 17.03 1.69 -5.04
CA ARG A 259 15.94 2.68 -4.96
C ARG A 259 15.04 2.72 -6.20
N ALA A 260 15.51 2.28 -7.37
CA ALA A 260 14.73 2.38 -8.62
C ALA A 260 13.52 1.47 -8.58
N GLU A 261 13.59 0.38 -7.81
CA GLU A 261 12.47 -0.54 -7.56
C GLU A 261 11.35 0.10 -6.73
N MET A 262 11.70 1.10 -5.92
CA MET A 262 10.78 1.83 -5.06
C MET A 262 10.27 3.10 -5.70
N ILE A 263 11.16 3.91 -6.26
CA ILE A 263 10.81 5.23 -6.80
C ILE A 263 10.43 5.12 -8.27
N GLY A 264 11.06 4.20 -9.00
CA GLY A 264 11.00 4.13 -10.45
C GLY A 264 12.28 4.65 -11.11
N TYR A 265 12.28 4.66 -12.43
CA TYR A 265 13.37 5.17 -13.24
C TYR A 265 12.85 5.82 -14.52
N LEU A 266 13.60 6.78 -15.05
CA LEU A 266 13.33 7.36 -16.36
C LEU A 266 13.80 6.39 -17.44
N ASN A 267 12.89 5.93 -18.30
CA ASN A 267 13.27 5.14 -19.46
C ASN A 267 13.83 6.08 -20.54
N GLU A 268 15.12 5.95 -20.83
CA GLU A 268 15.80 6.84 -21.80
C GLU A 268 15.29 6.70 -23.24
N PHE A 269 14.71 5.55 -23.59
CA PHE A 269 14.19 5.28 -24.94
C PHE A 269 12.80 5.86 -25.14
N THR A 270 11.89 5.59 -24.20
CA THR A 270 10.50 6.08 -24.30
C THR A 270 10.34 7.50 -23.78
N LYS A 271 11.36 8.03 -23.09
CA LYS A 271 11.33 9.31 -22.33
C LYS A 271 10.22 9.37 -21.28
N LYS A 272 9.62 8.22 -20.94
CA LYS A 272 8.61 8.11 -19.87
C LYS A 272 9.25 7.59 -18.60
N PHE A 273 8.78 8.12 -17.48
CA PHE A 273 9.16 7.65 -16.16
C PHE A 273 8.34 6.41 -15.82
N ASN A 274 9.01 5.35 -15.39
CA ASN A 274 8.35 4.13 -14.94
C ASN A 274 7.94 4.29 -13.48
N GLU A 275 6.70 4.73 -13.25
CA GLU A 275 6.18 5.09 -11.93
C GLU A 275 5.69 3.86 -11.16
N THR A 276 6.22 3.69 -9.95
CA THR A 276 5.78 2.64 -9.03
C THR A 276 4.54 3.09 -8.25
N ASP A 277 3.81 2.12 -7.68
CA ASP A 277 2.68 2.44 -6.80
C ASP A 277 3.13 3.05 -5.47
N PHE A 278 4.39 2.80 -5.08
CA PHE A 278 5.04 3.43 -3.94
C PHE A 278 5.24 4.94 -4.17
N LEU A 279 5.82 5.34 -5.30
CA LEU A 279 6.00 6.75 -5.63
C LEU A 279 4.65 7.46 -5.74
N LYS A 280 3.67 6.82 -6.40
CA LYS A 280 2.29 7.33 -6.49
C LYS A 280 1.70 7.59 -5.09
N SER A 281 1.87 6.66 -4.15
CA SER A 281 1.33 6.78 -2.79
C SER A 281 1.97 7.91 -2.00
N ILE A 282 3.30 8.11 -2.14
CA ILE A 282 3.98 9.25 -1.53
C ILE A 282 3.47 10.56 -2.14
N TYR A 283 3.35 10.60 -3.47
CA TYR A 283 2.90 11.78 -4.17
C TYR A 283 1.46 12.15 -3.79
N GLU A 284 0.56 11.18 -3.67
CA GLU A 284 -0.82 11.39 -3.21
C GLU A 284 -0.88 12.00 -1.79
N ALA A 285 -0.01 11.57 -0.88
CA ALA A 285 0.04 12.10 0.47
C ALA A 285 0.43 13.61 0.53
N THR A 286 1.05 14.15 -0.53
CA THR A 286 1.34 15.60 -0.61
C THR A 286 0.09 16.46 -0.75
N TYR A 287 -1.01 15.87 -1.25
CA TYR A 287 -2.29 16.53 -1.39
C TYR A 287 -3.21 16.35 -0.18
N ARG A 288 -2.74 15.71 0.90
CA ARG A 288 -3.58 15.40 2.06
C ARG A 288 -2.99 15.94 3.34
N THR A 289 -3.87 16.26 4.30
CA THR A 289 -3.46 16.69 5.66
C THR A 289 -3.69 15.62 6.74
N ASP A 290 -4.32 14.50 6.38
CA ASP A 290 -4.54 13.35 7.27
C ASP A 290 -3.32 12.43 7.35
N LEU A 291 -3.43 11.39 8.17
CA LEU A 291 -2.38 10.39 8.37
C LEU A 291 -2.31 9.44 7.17
N ASN A 292 -1.12 9.26 6.61
CA ASN A 292 -0.88 8.40 5.45
C ASN A 292 0.03 7.24 5.85
N PHE A 293 -0.47 6.01 5.69
CA PHE A 293 0.29 4.79 6.01
C PHE A 293 0.65 4.04 4.74
N ILE A 294 1.94 3.82 4.54
CA ILE A 294 2.47 3.03 3.44
C ILE A 294 3.04 1.74 4.01
N VAL A 295 2.41 0.61 3.72
CA VAL A 295 2.80 -0.71 4.20
C VAL A 295 3.69 -1.38 3.16
N LEU A 296 4.91 -1.73 3.56
CA LEU A 296 5.83 -2.56 2.80
C LEU A 296 5.67 -4.00 3.29
N ASP A 297 4.87 -4.77 2.57
CA ASP A 297 4.53 -6.13 2.95
C ASP A 297 5.69 -7.07 2.63
N GLU A 298 6.05 -7.90 3.62
CA GLU A 298 7.23 -8.75 3.64
C GLU A 298 8.51 -7.98 3.28
N MET A 299 8.70 -6.85 3.95
CA MET A 299 9.80 -5.91 3.76
C MET A 299 11.17 -6.60 3.71
N ASN A 300 11.35 -7.69 4.47
CA ASN A 300 12.59 -8.44 4.57
C ASN A 300 12.78 -9.58 3.55
N LEU A 301 11.90 -9.70 2.55
CA LEU A 301 12.18 -10.52 1.36
C LEU A 301 13.38 -10.03 0.55
N ALA A 302 13.66 -8.72 0.64
CA ALA A 302 14.84 -8.08 0.09
C ALA A 302 15.64 -7.36 1.18
N ARG A 303 16.89 -7.01 0.89
CA ARG A 303 17.74 -6.27 1.83
C ARG A 303 17.26 -4.83 1.99
N VAL A 304 16.52 -4.58 3.07
CA VAL A 304 15.88 -3.29 3.38
C VAL A 304 16.86 -2.12 3.30
N GLU A 305 18.08 -2.29 3.81
CA GLU A 305 19.09 -1.23 3.82
C GLU A 305 19.56 -0.77 2.42
N TYR A 306 19.26 -1.51 1.36
CA TYR A 306 19.66 -1.16 -0.01
C TYR A 306 18.58 -0.38 -0.75
N TYR A 307 17.37 -0.94 -0.86
CA TYR A 307 16.28 -0.27 -1.58
C TYR A 307 15.66 0.90 -0.80
N PHE A 308 15.76 0.88 0.53
CA PHE A 308 15.19 1.91 1.41
C PHE A 308 16.23 2.92 1.95
N ALA A 309 17.46 2.90 1.41
CA ALA A 309 18.59 3.67 1.91
C ALA A 309 18.35 5.18 1.99
N ASP A 310 17.74 5.75 0.94
CA ASP A 310 17.48 7.19 0.83
C ASP A 310 16.49 7.63 1.92
N PHE A 311 15.40 6.88 2.10
CA PHE A 311 14.39 7.13 3.14
C PHE A 311 14.97 7.00 4.56
N LEU A 312 15.83 6.00 4.80
CA LEU A 312 16.53 5.85 6.08
C LEU A 312 17.44 7.03 6.41
N SER A 313 17.90 7.77 5.41
CA SER A 313 18.80 8.91 5.58
C SER A 313 18.01 10.20 5.74
N ILE A 314 17.03 10.43 4.85
CA ILE A 314 16.18 11.61 4.83
C ILE A 314 15.35 11.74 6.11
N LEU A 315 14.74 10.65 6.58
CA LEU A 315 13.90 10.64 7.79
C LEU A 315 14.69 10.88 9.09
N GLU A 316 16.03 10.94 9.04
CA GLU A 316 16.86 11.34 10.19
C GLU A 316 17.06 12.84 10.30
N MET A 317 16.81 13.57 9.22
CA MET A 317 16.96 15.02 9.20
C MET A 317 15.93 15.65 10.14
N PRO A 318 16.35 16.53 11.06
CA PRO A 318 15.44 17.14 12.04
C PRO A 318 14.45 18.11 11.38
N ASN A 319 14.81 18.68 10.23
CA ASN A 319 13.99 19.62 9.49
C ASN A 319 13.20 18.91 8.39
N THR A 320 11.88 18.89 8.50
CA THR A 320 10.98 18.26 7.52
C THR A 320 10.98 18.97 6.16
N SER A 321 11.38 20.25 6.11
CA SER A 321 11.49 20.99 4.84
C SER A 321 12.66 20.53 3.98
N GLU A 322 13.60 19.77 4.54
CA GLU A 322 14.76 19.21 3.84
C GLU A 322 14.52 17.76 3.40
N TRP A 323 13.31 17.22 3.58
CA TRP A 323 12.99 15.84 3.21
C TRP A 323 12.77 15.68 1.70
N GLU A 324 13.73 16.12 0.89
CA GLU A 324 13.67 16.05 -0.55
C GLU A 324 14.21 14.71 -1.08
N ILE A 325 13.46 14.09 -1.98
CA ILE A 325 13.85 12.87 -2.69
C ILE A 325 14.07 13.21 -4.15
N ASP A 326 15.25 12.89 -4.68
CA ASP A 326 15.56 13.07 -6.10
C ASP A 326 14.81 12.03 -6.95
N ILE A 327 13.90 12.49 -7.82
CA ILE A 327 13.14 11.63 -8.75
C ILE A 327 13.77 11.67 -10.13
N THR A 328 14.07 12.88 -10.62
CA THR A 328 14.66 13.14 -11.94
C THR A 328 15.74 14.22 -11.82
N SER A 329 16.62 14.30 -12.81
CA SER A 329 17.76 15.25 -12.83
C SER A 329 17.40 16.66 -13.28
N ASP A 330 16.22 16.84 -13.87
CA ASP A 330 15.76 18.05 -14.54
C ASP A 330 14.26 18.23 -14.33
N THR A 331 13.72 19.41 -14.68
CA THR A 331 12.28 19.67 -14.67
C THR A 331 11.85 20.06 -16.08
N VAL A 332 10.88 19.34 -16.60
CA VAL A 332 10.33 19.53 -17.95
C VAL A 332 8.91 20.10 -17.83
N PRO A 333 8.49 21.02 -18.71
CA PRO A 333 7.10 21.45 -18.77
C PRO A 333 6.14 20.25 -18.93
N GLY A 334 5.12 20.20 -18.07
CA GLY A 334 4.21 19.06 -17.96
C GLY A 334 4.56 18.07 -16.85
N ASP A 335 5.66 18.26 -16.10
CA ASP A 335 5.92 17.47 -14.89
C ASP A 335 4.86 17.73 -13.79
N PRO A 336 4.64 16.78 -12.87
CA PRO A 336 3.68 16.91 -11.79
C PRO A 336 3.98 18.11 -10.88
N ILE A 337 2.93 18.80 -10.41
CA ILE A 337 3.02 20.13 -9.79
C ILE A 337 3.88 20.15 -8.51
N HIS A 338 3.84 19.06 -7.74
CA HIS A 338 4.60 18.96 -6.50
C HIS A 338 6.03 18.42 -6.70
N LEU A 339 6.44 18.09 -7.93
CA LEU A 339 7.86 17.93 -8.26
C LEU A 339 8.48 19.31 -8.54
N LYS A 340 9.48 19.68 -7.74
CA LYS A 340 10.23 20.92 -7.91
C LYS A 340 11.69 20.58 -8.18
N GLU A 341 12.24 21.09 -9.28
CA GLU A 341 13.63 20.83 -9.67
C GLU A 341 13.94 19.31 -9.78
N GLY A 342 12.95 18.52 -10.19
CA GLY A 342 13.06 17.06 -10.31
C GLY A 342 13.00 16.32 -8.97
N LYS A 343 12.76 17.03 -7.86
CA LYS A 343 12.68 16.49 -6.50
C LYS A 343 11.26 16.52 -5.96
N LEU A 344 10.98 15.57 -5.07
CA LEU A 344 9.72 15.48 -4.33
C LEU A 344 9.98 15.72 -2.85
N LEU A 345 9.31 16.71 -2.25
CA LEU A 345 9.34 16.92 -0.81
C LEU A 345 8.43 15.89 -0.14
N LEU A 346 9.00 15.04 0.71
CA LEU A 346 8.28 14.05 1.48
C LEU A 346 7.46 14.73 2.59
N PRO A 347 6.13 14.61 2.58
CA PRO A 347 5.31 15.29 3.57
C PRO A 347 5.41 14.57 4.93
N PRO A 348 5.33 15.31 6.05
CA PRO A 348 5.53 14.76 7.39
C PRO A 348 4.40 13.83 7.85
N ASN A 349 3.27 13.83 7.17
CA ASN A 349 2.09 13.02 7.46
C ASN A 349 2.18 11.56 7.00
N ILE A 350 3.34 11.11 6.51
CA ILE A 350 3.56 9.72 6.08
C ILE A 350 4.25 8.90 7.17
N TRP A 351 3.79 7.66 7.38
CA TRP A 351 4.47 6.61 8.12
C TRP A 351 4.69 5.39 7.24
N PHE A 352 5.92 4.86 7.28
CA PHE A 352 6.31 3.64 6.58
C PHE A 352 6.25 2.46 7.53
N ILE A 353 5.49 1.42 7.17
CA ILE A 353 5.25 0.25 8.01
C ILE A 353 5.74 -0.99 7.28
N GLY A 354 6.85 -1.58 7.72
CA GLY A 354 7.34 -2.84 7.18
C GLY A 354 6.77 -4.02 7.94
N THR A 355 6.21 -5.01 7.24
CA THR A 355 5.94 -6.31 7.86
C THR A 355 7.17 -7.20 7.64
N ALA A 356 7.61 -7.89 8.70
CA ALA A 356 8.77 -8.76 8.63
C ALA A 356 8.45 -10.13 9.24
N ASN A 357 8.84 -11.18 8.51
CA ASN A 357 8.79 -12.55 9.02
C ASN A 357 10.14 -12.90 9.67
N ARG A 358 10.11 -13.77 10.70
CA ARG A 358 11.32 -14.27 11.38
C ARG A 358 11.60 -15.72 10.99
N ASP A 359 11.62 -16.01 9.69
CA ASP A 359 11.84 -17.33 9.12
C ASP A 359 13.09 -17.37 8.24
N ASP A 360 13.65 -18.56 8.03
CA ASP A 360 14.92 -18.76 7.30
C ASP A 360 14.87 -18.34 5.82
N SER A 361 13.67 -18.07 5.30
CA SER A 361 13.46 -17.68 3.89
C SER A 361 13.68 -16.17 3.64
N THR A 362 13.92 -15.38 4.69
CA THR A 362 14.03 -13.92 4.61
C THR A 362 15.40 -13.39 5.02
N PHE A 363 15.72 -12.16 4.62
CA PHE A 363 16.95 -11.49 5.04
C PHE A 363 16.82 -10.98 6.48
N ALA A 364 17.88 -11.14 7.26
CA ALA A 364 17.98 -10.49 8.57
C ALA A 364 18.05 -8.97 8.38
N ILE A 365 17.16 -8.24 9.07
CA ILE A 365 17.16 -6.78 9.08
C ILE A 365 18.36 -6.29 9.91
N THR A 366 19.15 -5.38 9.35
CA THR A 366 20.37 -4.87 10.00
C THR A 366 20.06 -3.85 11.10
N ASP A 367 20.99 -3.67 12.05
CA ASP A 367 20.88 -2.63 13.08
C ASP A 367 20.77 -1.22 12.49
N LYS A 368 21.30 -0.98 11.28
CA LYS A 368 21.15 0.28 10.55
C LYS A 368 19.67 0.64 10.36
N VAL A 369 18.83 -0.33 10.05
CA VAL A 369 17.39 -0.12 9.85
C VAL A 369 16.69 -0.07 11.20
N TYR A 370 16.98 -1.04 12.06
CA TYR A 370 16.29 -1.17 13.34
C TYR A 370 16.53 -0.01 14.31
N ASP A 371 17.71 0.61 14.34
CA ASP A 371 17.96 1.74 15.22
C ASP A 371 17.07 2.94 14.83
N ARG A 372 16.67 3.03 13.55
CA ARG A 372 15.81 4.09 13.01
C ARG A 372 14.32 3.79 13.15
N ALA A 373 13.91 2.52 13.16
CA ALA A 373 12.50 2.12 13.15
C ALA A 373 11.95 1.71 14.53
N ALA A 374 10.69 2.00 14.84
CA ALA A 374 10.01 1.38 15.99
C ALA A 374 9.67 -0.08 15.69
N SER A 375 10.05 -1.04 16.54
CA SER A 375 9.78 -2.48 16.32
C SER A 375 8.62 -2.94 17.21
N ILE A 376 7.64 -3.61 16.59
CA ILE A 376 6.42 -4.13 17.21
C ILE A 376 6.37 -5.64 17.00
N GLU A 377 6.51 -6.42 18.07
CA GLU A 377 6.32 -7.87 17.98
C GLU A 377 4.85 -8.25 18.21
N LEU A 378 4.27 -8.94 17.23
CA LEU A 378 2.94 -9.51 17.25
C LEU A 378 3.05 -11.03 17.45
N SER A 379 3.10 -11.46 18.71
CA SER A 379 3.31 -12.87 19.09
C SER A 379 2.08 -13.59 19.64
N VAL A 380 1.04 -12.86 20.07
CA VAL A 380 -0.15 -13.43 20.73
C VAL A 380 -1.42 -12.99 20.01
N ARG A 381 -2.31 -13.94 19.70
CA ARG A 381 -3.67 -13.63 19.26
C ARG A 381 -4.44 -13.06 20.45
N ALA A 382 -5.03 -11.87 20.28
CA ALA A 382 -5.89 -11.31 21.31
C ALA A 382 -7.16 -12.14 21.45
N ASP A 383 -7.70 -12.18 22.67
CA ASP A 383 -8.98 -12.82 22.95
C ASP A 383 -10.12 -12.07 22.23
N TYR A 384 -11.25 -12.77 22.05
CA TYR A 384 -12.46 -12.17 21.50
C TYR A 384 -12.92 -11.00 22.37
N ILE A 385 -13.22 -9.87 21.74
CA ILE A 385 -13.74 -8.66 22.39
C ILE A 385 -15.14 -8.39 21.84
N ASP A 386 -16.14 -8.40 22.72
CA ASP A 386 -17.48 -7.93 22.37
C ASP A 386 -17.52 -6.41 22.48
N ALA A 387 -17.45 -5.72 21.34
CA ALA A 387 -17.33 -4.27 21.29
C ALA A 387 -18.58 -3.61 20.69
N PRO A 388 -19.02 -2.45 21.22
CA PRO A 388 -20.09 -1.68 20.63
C PRO A 388 -19.68 -1.16 19.24
N PHE A 389 -20.67 -0.99 18.36
CA PHE A 389 -20.42 -0.38 17.06
C PHE A 389 -19.82 1.02 17.23
N THR A 390 -18.66 1.25 16.62
CA THR A 390 -17.89 2.48 16.74
C THR A 390 -17.49 2.94 15.36
N ASP A 391 -17.70 4.23 15.05
CA ASP A 391 -17.35 4.83 13.76
C ASP A 391 -15.86 5.22 13.67
N SER A 392 -15.37 5.30 12.44
CA SER A 392 -14.05 5.87 12.11
C SER A 392 -13.97 7.36 12.50
N ILE A 393 -12.75 7.89 12.53
CA ILE A 393 -12.46 9.27 12.91
C ILE A 393 -11.65 9.97 11.83
N HIS A 394 -11.71 11.29 11.83
CA HIS A 394 -10.90 12.13 10.95
C HIS A 394 -9.86 12.85 11.81
N VAL A 395 -8.58 12.59 11.56
CA VAL A 395 -7.49 13.20 12.32
C VAL A 395 -6.44 13.75 11.38
N THR A 396 -6.11 15.03 11.56
CA THR A 396 -4.98 15.66 10.87
C THR A 396 -3.65 15.20 11.46
N HIS A 397 -2.60 15.23 10.65
CA HIS A 397 -1.24 15.02 11.12
C HIS A 397 -0.88 15.98 12.26
N ASP A 398 -1.23 17.26 12.12
CA ASP A 398 -0.84 18.30 13.08
C ASP A 398 -1.50 18.09 14.45
N TYR A 399 -2.74 17.60 14.49
CA TYR A 399 -3.39 17.22 15.74
C TYR A 399 -2.71 16.02 16.39
N MET A 400 -2.40 14.98 15.61
CA MET A 400 -1.71 13.79 16.14
C MET A 400 -0.31 14.14 16.67
N ASP A 401 0.44 14.97 15.95
CA ASP A 401 1.75 15.45 16.38
C ASP A 401 1.65 16.34 17.65
N ALA A 402 0.61 17.16 17.76
CA ALA A 402 0.34 17.93 18.98
C ALA A 402 0.07 17.01 20.18
N LEU A 403 -0.73 15.95 20.02
CA LEU A 403 -0.98 14.96 21.08
C LEU A 403 0.31 14.26 21.53
N PHE A 404 1.19 13.90 20.59
CA PHE A 404 2.48 13.30 20.93
C PHE A 404 3.38 14.27 21.69
N LYS A 405 3.48 15.52 21.25
CA LYS A 405 4.26 16.57 21.94
C LYS A 405 3.71 16.87 23.33
N GLU A 406 2.40 16.90 23.48
CA GLU A 406 1.71 17.09 24.76
C GLU A 406 2.02 15.92 25.71
N ALA A 407 1.93 14.68 25.23
CA ALA A 407 2.27 13.49 26.02
C ALA A 407 3.71 13.50 26.53
N VAL A 408 4.68 13.87 25.67
CA VAL A 408 6.10 14.00 26.05
C VAL A 408 6.31 15.06 27.12
N LYS A 409 5.57 16.18 27.05
CA LYS A 409 5.65 17.27 28.02
C LYS A 409 5.01 16.92 29.37
N MET A 410 3.86 16.24 29.36
CA MET A 410 3.09 15.93 30.56
C MET A 410 3.61 14.73 31.34
N ASN A 411 4.17 13.73 30.65
CA ASN A 411 4.60 12.46 31.24
C ASN A 411 6.12 12.21 31.04
N PRO A 412 7.01 13.14 31.46
CA PRO A 412 8.45 12.90 31.35
C PRO A 412 8.85 11.68 32.19
N ILE A 413 9.81 10.91 31.70
CA ILE A 413 10.33 9.73 32.40
C ILE A 413 10.86 10.14 33.78
N SER A 414 10.49 9.37 34.81
CA SER A 414 10.96 9.65 36.17
C SER A 414 12.49 9.65 36.28
N GLN A 415 13.03 10.55 37.10
CA GLN A 415 14.49 10.66 37.32
C GLN A 415 15.09 9.34 37.80
N LYS A 416 14.36 8.61 38.65
CA LYS A 416 14.74 7.28 39.12
C LYS A 416 14.87 6.28 37.97
N SER A 417 13.93 6.27 37.04
CA SER A 417 13.99 5.38 35.87
C SER A 417 15.14 5.75 34.93
N LEU A 418 15.43 7.04 34.74
CA LEU A 418 16.61 7.49 33.97
C LEU A 418 17.93 7.07 34.62
N GLU A 419 18.05 7.17 35.94
CA GLU A 419 19.23 6.68 36.67
C GLU A 419 19.37 5.16 36.58
N ASN A 420 18.26 4.43 36.66
CA ASN A 420 18.25 2.98 36.49
C ASN A 420 18.65 2.58 35.06
N LEU A 421 18.15 3.28 34.05
CA LEU A 421 18.53 3.09 32.65
C LEU A 421 20.03 3.29 32.46
N LYS A 422 20.60 4.35 33.05
CA LYS A 422 22.04 4.62 32.96
C LYS A 422 22.88 3.49 33.56
N LYS A 423 22.46 2.94 34.70
CA LYS A 423 23.15 1.78 35.31
C LYS A 423 23.07 0.54 34.43
N ILE A 424 21.95 0.33 33.74
CA ILE A 424 21.82 -0.76 32.75
C ILE A 424 22.74 -0.52 31.55
N ASP A 425 22.75 0.68 30.98
CA ASP A 425 23.61 1.03 29.85
C ASP A 425 25.10 0.88 30.19
N GLU A 426 25.54 1.34 31.36
CA GLU A 426 26.91 1.16 31.85
C GLU A 426 27.28 -0.33 31.96
N PHE A 427 26.40 -1.16 32.51
CA PHE A 427 26.61 -2.60 32.61
C PHE A 427 26.66 -3.29 31.24
N ILE A 428 25.72 -2.97 30.35
CA ILE A 428 25.66 -3.57 29.01
C ILE A 428 26.89 -3.16 28.18
N THR A 429 27.32 -1.91 28.31
CA THR A 429 28.53 -1.40 27.64
C THR A 429 29.78 -2.16 28.10
N GLN A 430 29.94 -2.34 29.41
CA GLN A 430 31.13 -3.00 29.97
C GLN A 430 31.20 -4.48 29.60
N ASN A 431 30.07 -5.19 29.70
CA ASN A 431 30.05 -6.65 29.59
C ASN A 431 29.79 -7.16 28.17
N PHE A 432 29.00 -6.43 27.37
CA PHE A 432 28.57 -6.86 26.04
C PHE A 432 29.08 -5.98 24.90
N GLN A 433 29.78 -4.87 25.21
CA GLN A 433 30.29 -3.90 24.22
C GLN A 433 29.19 -3.29 23.34
N ILE A 434 27.96 -3.21 23.88
CA ILE A 434 26.80 -2.58 23.25
C ILE A 434 26.46 -1.33 24.04
N THR A 435 26.25 -0.21 23.35
CA THR A 435 25.95 1.08 23.98
C THR A 435 24.59 1.61 23.55
N PHE A 436 23.95 2.40 24.40
CA PHE A 436 22.69 3.06 24.07
C PHE A 436 23.02 4.31 23.23
N GLY A 437 22.99 4.15 21.90
CA GLY A 437 23.21 5.28 21.01
C GLY A 437 22.18 6.40 21.20
N ASN A 438 22.54 7.63 20.80
CA ASN A 438 21.68 8.82 20.92
C ASN A 438 20.28 8.63 20.31
N ARG A 439 20.16 7.83 19.25
CA ARG A 439 18.88 7.51 18.60
C ARG A 439 17.96 6.71 19.50
N ILE A 440 18.51 5.69 20.17
CA ILE A 440 17.78 4.85 21.12
C ILE A 440 17.31 5.73 22.29
N MET A 441 18.19 6.57 22.83
CA MET A 441 17.81 7.49 23.92
C MET A 441 16.73 8.49 23.52
N LYS A 442 16.82 9.08 22.31
CA LYS A 442 15.77 9.97 21.77
C LYS A 442 14.43 9.24 21.67
N GLN A 443 14.45 8.01 21.16
CA GLN A 443 13.25 7.19 21.07
C GLN A 443 12.69 6.81 22.44
N ILE A 444 13.52 6.45 23.42
CA ILE A 444 13.08 6.19 24.80
C ILE A 444 12.35 7.41 25.38
N ASN A 445 12.95 8.59 25.25
CA ASN A 445 12.39 9.85 25.75
C ASN A 445 11.10 10.30 25.02
N THR A 446 10.76 9.69 23.89
CA THR A 446 9.55 10.01 23.13
C THR A 446 8.49 8.91 23.28
N PHE A 447 8.91 7.65 23.14
CA PHE A 447 8.08 6.46 23.20
C PHE A 447 7.44 6.26 24.57
N VAL A 448 8.23 6.31 25.65
CA VAL A 448 7.72 6.01 27.01
C VAL A 448 6.65 7.00 27.46
N PRO A 449 6.83 8.33 27.32
CA PRO A 449 5.78 9.29 27.66
C PRO A 449 4.47 9.10 26.88
N ILE A 450 4.56 8.81 25.58
CA ILE A 450 3.38 8.54 24.73
C ILE A 450 2.70 7.24 25.17
N PHE A 451 3.48 6.21 25.46
CA PHE A 451 2.96 4.94 25.97
C PHE A 451 2.23 5.10 27.32
N VAL A 452 2.73 5.95 28.20
CA VAL A 452 2.06 6.31 29.47
C VAL A 452 0.78 7.11 29.21
N ALA A 453 0.79 8.05 28.27
CA ALA A 453 -0.40 8.82 27.88
C ALA A 453 -1.51 7.94 27.27
N CYS A 454 -1.16 6.80 26.67
CA CYS A 454 -2.09 5.76 26.25
C CYS A 454 -2.68 4.93 27.41
N GLY A 455 -2.33 5.21 28.67
CA GLY A 455 -2.84 4.54 29.86
C GLY A 455 -2.01 3.34 30.34
N GLN A 456 -0.80 3.14 29.82
CA GLN A 456 0.09 2.05 30.21
C GLN A 456 1.13 2.50 31.26
N SER A 457 1.85 1.55 31.85
CA SER A 457 2.85 1.87 32.88
C SER A 457 4.19 2.30 32.28
N GLU A 458 4.89 3.22 32.95
CA GLU A 458 6.23 3.68 32.56
C GLU A 458 7.22 2.50 32.49
N VAL A 459 7.15 1.60 33.47
CA VAL A 459 8.06 0.46 33.60
C VAL A 459 7.86 -0.54 32.47
N ASP A 460 6.61 -0.79 32.04
CA ASP A 460 6.33 -1.67 30.90
C ASP A 460 6.79 -1.06 29.58
N GLY A 461 6.69 0.27 29.43
CA GLY A 461 7.21 0.97 28.27
C GLY A 461 8.72 0.87 28.16
N LEU A 462 9.42 1.01 29.29
CA LEU A 462 10.88 0.85 29.40
C LEU A 462 11.31 -0.59 29.12
N ASP A 463 10.62 -1.57 29.70
CA ASP A 463 10.83 -3.00 29.42
C ASP A 463 10.74 -3.28 27.92
N TYR A 464 9.65 -2.81 27.30
CA TYR A 464 9.41 -3.02 25.88
C TYR A 464 10.52 -2.43 25.01
N ILE A 465 10.84 -1.14 25.15
CA ILE A 465 11.80 -0.49 24.27
C ILE A 465 13.23 -1.00 24.46
N ILE A 466 13.67 -1.29 25.69
CA ILE A 466 15.00 -1.86 25.95
C ILE A 466 15.09 -3.25 25.34
N THR A 467 14.06 -4.07 25.52
CA THR A 467 14.00 -5.41 24.96
C THR A 467 14.16 -5.39 23.45
N ARG A 468 13.42 -4.52 22.76
CA ARG A 468 13.41 -4.46 21.29
C ARG A 468 14.63 -3.77 20.68
N LYS A 469 15.19 -2.78 21.35
CA LYS A 469 16.29 -1.96 20.79
C LYS A 469 17.67 -2.40 21.23
N VAL A 470 17.79 -2.89 22.45
CA VAL A 470 19.08 -3.20 23.07
C VAL A 470 19.26 -4.71 23.12
N LEU A 471 18.36 -5.43 23.80
CA LEU A 471 18.53 -6.87 24.01
C LEU A 471 18.48 -7.66 22.70
N ARG A 472 17.74 -7.20 21.68
CA ARG A 472 17.78 -7.80 20.34
C ARG A 472 19.19 -7.90 19.77
N LYS A 473 20.07 -6.92 20.03
CA LYS A 473 21.45 -6.94 19.53
C LYS A 473 22.26 -8.11 20.07
N PHE A 474 21.78 -8.79 21.11
CA PHE A 474 22.44 -9.96 21.69
C PHE A 474 22.29 -11.21 20.80
N GLU A 475 21.33 -11.23 19.86
CA GLU A 475 21.18 -12.32 18.87
C GLU A 475 22.44 -12.55 18.03
N PHE A 476 23.21 -11.48 17.78
CA PHE A 476 24.44 -11.55 16.98
C PHE A 476 25.70 -11.77 17.82
N LEU A 477 25.58 -11.83 19.14
CA LEU A 477 26.70 -12.09 20.04
C LEU A 477 26.98 -13.60 20.14
N ASN A 478 28.20 -13.95 20.51
CA ASN A 478 28.57 -15.32 20.81
C ASN A 478 28.05 -15.72 22.21
N LEU A 479 26.74 -15.93 22.26
CA LEU A 479 25.93 -16.17 23.46
C LEU A 479 26.45 -17.31 24.38
N PRO A 480 26.97 -18.45 23.89
CA PRO A 480 27.43 -19.56 24.74
C PRO A 480 28.49 -19.17 25.78
N PHE A 481 29.27 -18.11 25.54
CA PHE A 481 30.33 -17.65 26.45
C PHE A 481 29.87 -16.59 27.46
N LEU A 482 28.63 -16.10 27.36
CA LEU A 482 28.13 -14.94 28.12
C LEU A 482 27.06 -15.30 29.16
N ARG A 483 26.94 -16.57 29.54
CA ARG A 483 25.87 -17.05 30.42
C ARG A 483 25.90 -16.37 31.79
N LYS A 484 27.09 -16.16 32.35
CA LYS A 484 27.28 -15.54 33.66
C LYS A 484 26.85 -14.07 33.63
N GLU A 485 27.24 -13.35 32.59
CA GLU A 485 26.94 -11.95 32.35
C GLU A 485 25.43 -11.75 32.14
N LEU A 486 24.74 -12.68 31.47
CA LEU A 486 23.29 -12.66 31.32
C LEU A 486 22.55 -12.90 32.65
N ASP A 487 23.07 -13.79 33.50
CA ASP A 487 22.53 -14.01 34.85
C ASP A 487 22.73 -12.78 35.75
N GLU A 488 23.89 -12.14 35.66
CA GLU A 488 24.20 -10.88 36.34
C GLU A 488 23.30 -9.73 35.84
N LEU A 489 22.99 -9.68 34.53
CA LEU A 489 22.05 -8.70 33.96
C LEU A 489 20.64 -8.88 34.52
N ILE A 490 20.13 -10.12 34.59
CA ILE A 490 18.82 -10.40 35.21
C ILE A 490 18.82 -9.95 36.67
N ALA A 491 19.88 -10.28 37.44
CA ALA A 491 19.98 -9.88 38.83
C ALA A 491 20.02 -8.35 39.01
N LEU A 492 20.67 -7.63 38.08
CA LEU A 492 20.68 -6.16 38.06
C LEU A 492 19.28 -5.61 37.78
N ILE A 493 18.59 -6.12 36.76
CA ILE A 493 17.21 -5.71 36.43
C ILE A 493 16.28 -5.95 37.63
N ASP A 494 16.38 -7.10 38.29
CA ASP A 494 15.60 -7.45 39.49
C ASP A 494 15.87 -6.48 40.65
N LYS A 495 17.11 -6.02 40.80
CA LYS A 495 17.48 -5.05 41.85
C LYS A 495 16.96 -3.65 41.55
N LEU A 496 16.94 -3.23 40.29
CA LEU A 496 16.59 -1.86 39.89
C LEU A 496 15.08 -1.65 39.76
N PHE A 497 14.36 -2.62 39.20
CA PHE A 497 12.93 -2.51 38.87
C PHE A 497 12.03 -3.49 39.64
N GLY A 498 12.62 -4.49 40.30
CA GLY A 498 11.89 -5.49 41.09
C GLY A 498 11.56 -6.76 40.30
N LYS A 499 11.34 -7.86 41.05
CA LYS A 499 11.14 -9.21 40.51
C LYS A 499 9.87 -9.43 39.69
N GLN A 500 8.90 -8.52 39.73
CA GLN A 500 7.63 -8.66 38.98
C GLN A 500 7.58 -7.78 37.72
N SER A 501 8.53 -6.85 37.57
CA SER A 501 8.64 -5.97 36.41
C SER A 501 9.70 -6.47 35.42
N PHE A 502 9.74 -5.92 34.21
CA PHE A 502 10.69 -6.32 33.15
C PHE A 502 10.52 -7.78 32.67
N THR A 503 9.27 -8.15 32.40
CA THR A 503 8.95 -9.54 32.02
C THR A 503 9.39 -9.86 30.59
N GLU A 504 9.32 -8.91 29.66
CA GLU A 504 9.73 -9.13 28.28
C GLU A 504 11.24 -9.30 28.18
N ALA A 505 12.01 -8.41 28.81
CA ALA A 505 13.47 -8.50 28.86
C ALA A 505 13.93 -9.85 29.43
N ARG A 506 13.32 -10.30 30.52
CA ARG A 506 13.65 -11.60 31.12
C ARG A 506 13.31 -12.76 30.22
N ASN A 507 12.14 -12.75 29.58
CA ASN A 507 11.74 -13.82 28.67
C ASN A 507 12.72 -13.92 27.50
N MET A 508 13.15 -12.78 26.95
CA MET A 508 14.12 -12.72 25.86
C MET A 508 15.50 -13.23 26.29
N ILE A 509 16.03 -12.78 27.43
CA ILE A 509 17.31 -13.27 27.97
C ILE A 509 17.24 -14.78 28.27
N ASN A 510 16.13 -15.26 28.83
CA ASN A 510 15.94 -16.69 29.07
C ASN A 510 15.84 -17.50 27.78
N ASN A 511 15.25 -16.95 26.71
CA ASN A 511 15.22 -17.59 25.41
C ASN A 511 16.63 -17.69 24.82
N TYR A 512 17.46 -16.65 24.92
CA TYR A 512 18.87 -16.72 24.53
C TYR A 512 19.62 -17.82 25.28
N LYS A 513 19.39 -17.94 26.59
CA LYS A 513 19.99 -19.02 27.39
C LYS A 513 19.53 -20.43 26.98
N LYS A 514 18.34 -20.58 26.42
CA LYS A 514 17.82 -21.87 25.92
C LYS A 514 18.33 -22.24 24.54
N GLN A 515 18.71 -21.25 23.74
CA GLN A 515 19.29 -21.45 22.40
C GLN A 515 20.80 -21.79 22.44
N MET A 516 21.42 -21.71 23.62
CA MET A 516 22.83 -22.04 23.87
C MET A 516 23.09 -23.53 24.07
#